data_AF-A0A9D6VR53-F1
#
_entry.id   AF-A0A9D6VR53-F1
#
_cell.length_a   1.000
_cell.length_b   1.000
_cell.length_c   1.000
_cell.angle_alpha   90.00
_cell.angle_beta   90.00
_cell.angle_gamma   90.00
#
_symmetry.space_group_name_H-M   'P 1'
#
loop_
_entity.id
_entity.type
_entity.pdbx_description
1 polymer ?
#
loop_
_entity_poly.entity_id
_entity_poly.type
_entity_poly.pdbx_seq_one_letter_code
_entity_poly.pdbx_strand_id
1 'polypeptide(L)' 'MESKLLKDRIGRVIGKIEQQSPTRLIIRDAHWTIKGWYEIDKNTTRDSRGKLIGTGNLLTMLL' A
#
# COMPACT_ATOMS: atom_id res chain seq x y z
N MET A 1 4.47 -9.83 11.65
CA MET A 1 3.91 -8.80 10.76
C MET A 1 5.07 -8.13 10.06
N GLU A 2 5.12 -8.21 8.73
CA GLU A 2 6.23 -7.68 7.91
C GLU A 2 5.91 -6.27 7.43
N SER A 3 6.92 -5.41 7.32
CA SER A 3 6.77 -4.11 6.69
C SER A 3 8.01 -3.65 5.95
N LYS A 4 7.81 -2.86 4.91
CA LYS A 4 8.85 -2.31 4.05
C LYS A 4 8.68 -0.80 3.90
N LEU A 5 9.72 -0.04 4.23
CA LEU A 5 9.78 1.39 3.95
C LEU A 5 10.02 1.63 2.46
N LEU A 6 9.32 2.60 1.91
CA LEU A 6 9.52 3.11 0.56
C LEU A 6 10.30 4.41 0.66
N LYS A 7 11.38 4.50 -0.10
CA LYS A 7 12.27 5.66 -0.11
C LYS A 7 12.38 6.21 -1.53
N ASP A 8 12.54 7.53 -1.64
CA ASP A 8 12.91 8.16 -2.90
C ASP A 8 14.39 7.88 -3.24
N ARG A 9 14.83 8.41 -4.40
CA ARG A 9 16.20 8.24 -4.91
C ARG A 9 17.28 8.79 -3.95
N ILE A 10 16.95 9.79 -3.14
CA ILE A 10 17.89 10.43 -2.21
C ILE A 10 17.77 9.87 -0.78
N GLY A 11 16.97 8.83 -0.58
CA GLY A 11 16.83 8.10 0.68
C GLY A 11 15.76 8.64 1.63
N ARG A 12 14.95 9.63 1.24
CA ARG A 12 13.84 10.13 2.07
C ARG A 12 12.69 9.13 2.05
N VAL A 13 12.08 8.90 3.21
CA VAL A 13 10.91 8.02 3.32
C VAL A 13 9.72 8.71 2.66
N ILE A 14 9.13 8.04 1.66
CA ILE A 14 7.92 8.51 0.94
C ILE A 14 6.67 7.71 1.33
N GLY A 15 6.85 6.60 2.04
CA GLY A 15 5.75 5.79 2.51
C GLY A 15 6.19 4.45 3.07
N LYS A 16 5.23 3.58 3.33
CA LYS A 16 5.44 2.24 3.89
C LYS A 16 4.37 1.30 3.38
N ILE A 17 4.77 0.10 2.98
CA ILE A 17 3.86 -1.03 2.79
C ILE A 17 3.95 -1.92 4.02
N GLU A 18 2.82 -2.31 4.57
CA GLU A 18 2.75 -3.22 5.72
C GLU A 18 1.73 -4.33 5.49
N GLN A 19 2.08 -5.54 5.91
CA GLN A 19 1.17 -6.67 5.91
C GLN A 19 0.29 -6.59 7.15
N GLN A 20 -0.96 -6.16 6.96
CA GLN A 20 -1.95 -6.04 8.02
C GLN A 20 -2.51 -7.42 8.41
N SER A 21 -2.65 -8.32 7.44
CA SER A 21 -3.11 -9.70 7.64
C SER A 21 -2.55 -10.62 6.54
N PRO A 22 -2.70 -11.94 6.64
CA PRO A 22 -2.23 -12.87 5.60
C PRO A 22 -2.77 -12.57 4.19
N THR A 23 -3.94 -11.94 4.08
CA THR A 23 -4.60 -11.63 2.81
C THR A 23 -4.63 -10.14 2.47
N ARG A 24 -4.03 -9.28 3.29
CA ARG A 24 -4.11 -7.82 3.11
C ARG A 24 -2.78 -7.11 3.33
N LEU A 25 -2.34 -6.40 2.29
CA LEU A 25 -1.27 -5.40 2.36
C LEU A 25 -1.90 -4.01 2.36
N ILE A 26 -1.34 -3.08 3.11
CA ILE A 26 -1.77 -1.68 3.07
C ILE A 26 -0.58 -0.79 2.74
N ILE A 27 -0.85 0.37 2.15
CA ILE A 27 0.17 1.39 1.92
C ILE A 27 -0.18 2.68 2.66
N ARG A 28 0.86 3.26 3.27
CA ARG A 28 0.81 4.56 3.93
C ARG A 28 1.75 5.52 3.22
N ASP A 29 1.37 6.80 3.18
CA ASP A 29 2.24 7.88 2.72
C ASP A 29 3.29 8.29 3.76
N ALA A 30 4.12 9.28 3.43
CA ALA A 30 5.14 9.84 4.31
C ALA A 30 4.58 10.43 5.61
N HIS A 31 3.29 10.77 5.65
CA HIS A 31 2.57 11.26 6.83
C HIS A 31 1.87 10.12 7.59
N TRP A 32 2.17 8.86 7.26
CA TRP A 32 1.59 7.64 7.84
C TRP A 32 0.09 7.47 7.60
N THR A 33 -0.49 8.20 6.65
CA THR A 33 -1.90 8.13 6.27
C THR A 33 -2.11 6.96 5.31
N ILE A 34 -3.12 6.13 5.54
CA ILE A 34 -3.46 5.01 4.65
C ILE A 34 -3.97 5.56 3.32
N LYS A 35 -3.34 5.15 2.22
CA LYS A 35 -3.73 5.54 0.85
C LYS A 35 -4.52 4.45 0.14
N GLY A 36 -4.40 3.21 0.58
CA GLY A 36 -5.16 2.09 0.05
C GLY A 36 -4.69 0.74 0.58
N TRP A 37 -5.29 -0.32 0.04
CA TRP A 37 -4.95 -1.69 0.39
C TRP A 37 -5.06 -2.63 -0.81
N TYR A 38 -4.28 -3.70 -0.77
CA TYR A 38 -4.28 -4.79 -1.74
C TYR A 38 -4.81 -6.05 -1.07
N GLU A 39 -5.83 -6.64 -1.70
CA GLU A 39 -6.49 -7.88 -1.31
C GLU A 39 -5.84 -9.02 -2.10
N ILE A 40 -5.00 -9.82 -1.44
CA ILE A 40 -4.15 -10.86 -2.06
C ILE A 40 -5.01 -11.98 -2.66
N ASP A 41 -6.05 -12.37 -1.94
CA ASP A 41 -7.03 -13.40 -2.32
C ASP A 41 -7.82 -13.04 -3.57
N LYS A 42 -8.13 -11.75 -3.74
CA LYS A 42 -8.89 -11.22 -4.89
C LYS A 42 -8.01 -10.68 -5.99
N ASN A 43 -6.71 -10.54 -5.74
CA ASN A 43 -5.76 -9.87 -6.63
C ASN A 43 -6.25 -8.46 -7.04
N THR A 44 -6.74 -7.67 -6.08
CA THR A 44 -7.28 -6.33 -6.34
C THR A 44 -6.73 -5.27 -5.40
N THR A 45 -6.48 -4.07 -5.92
CA THR A 45 -6.10 -2.89 -5.12
C THR A 45 -7.26 -1.92 -5.01
N ARG A 46 -7.49 -1.40 -3.80
CA ARG A 46 -8.49 -0.39 -3.48
C ARG A 46 -7.84 0.86 -2.90
N ASP A 47 -8.43 2.02 -3.14
CA ASP A 47 -8.03 3.26 -2.48
C ASP A 47 -8.48 3.30 -1.01
N SER A 48 -8.08 4.36 -0.29
CA SER A 48 -8.44 4.56 1.12
C SER A 48 -9.95 4.68 1.38
N ARG A 49 -10.77 4.87 0.35
CA ARG A 49 -12.23 4.92 0.41
C ARG A 49 -12.88 3.59 0.01
N GLY A 50 -12.09 2.58 -0.36
CA GLY A 50 -12.56 1.27 -0.80
C GLY A 50 -12.93 1.18 -2.27
N LYS A 51 -12.71 2.24 -3.06
CA LYS A 51 -12.93 2.20 -4.52
C LYS A 51 -11.89 1.29 -5.16
N LEU A 52 -12.34 0.40 -6.05
CA LEU A 52 -11.45 -0.45 -6.84
C LEU A 52 -10.59 0.42 -7.77
N ILE A 53 -9.27 0.30 -7.64
CA ILE A 53 -8.30 0.94 -8.52
C ILE A 53 -7.96 0.02 -9.69
N GLY A 54 -7.87 -1.28 -9.44
CA GLY A 54 -7.62 -2.27 -10.47
C GLY A 54 -7.22 -3.63 -9.91
N THR A 55 -6.86 -4.53 -10.83
CA THR A 55 -6.31 -5.84 -10.53
C THR A 55 -4.78 -5.78 -10.40
N GLY A 56 -4.20 -6.62 -9.56
CA GLY A 56 -2.77 -6.59 -9.25
C GLY A 56 -2.44 -5.76 -8.02
N ASN A 57 -1.19 -5.86 -7.57
CA ASN A 57 -0.66 -5.02 -6.49
C ASN A 57 -0.24 -3.66 -7.06
N LEU A 58 -1.14 -2.69 -6.95
CA LEU A 58 -1.00 -1.31 -7.46
C LEU A 58 -0.75 -0.32 -6.32
N LEU A 59 -0.36 -0.80 -5.14
CA LEU A 59 -0.25 0.03 -3.93
C LEU A 59 0.67 1.24 -4.13
N THR A 60 1.81 1.06 -4.78
CA THR A 60 2.78 2.13 -5.01
C THR A 60 2.28 3.25 -5.92
N MET A 61 1.22 3.02 -6.71
CA MET A 61 0.59 4.06 -7.53
C MET A 61 -0.25 5.06 -6.71
N LEU A 62 -0.44 4.79 -5.40
CA LEU A 62 -1.25 5.61 -4.51
C LEU A 62 -0.43 6.62 -3.68
N LEU A 63 0.88 6.73 -3.95
CA LEU A 63 1.82 7.66 -3.32
C LEU A 63 2.14 8.86 -4.22
#